data_AF-A0A7Y2NVJ9-F1
#
_entry.id   AF-A0A7Y2NVJ9-F1
#
_cell.length_a   1.000
_cell.length_b   1.000
_cell.length_c   1.000
_cell.angle_alpha   90.00
_cell.angle_beta   90.00
_cell.angle_gamma   90.00
#
_symmetry.space_group_name_H-M   'P 1'
#
loop_
_entity.id
_entity.type
_entity.pdbx_description
1 polymer ?
#
loop_
_entity_poly.entity_id
_entity_poly.type
_entity_poly.pdbx_seq_one_letter_code
_entity_poly.pdbx_strand_id
1 'polypeptide(L)'
;MAFEIFLFRFKESHVELLNATAVSGVLERHGIEMSCEQDYVDLRDGLSLEITTSGIDEGELLEVALSFRGTSDSLHQLVFDLMLATEATALVVEGRSTPLLSNRSQEADLPEADFAPAVVCSSWEDVRTVVEQGFRKWAEWVGIE
;
A
#
# COMPACT_ATOMS: atom_id res chain seq x y z
N MET A 1 10.54 12.39 -8.11
CA MET A 1 10.41 10.96 -7.79
C MET A 1 9.60 10.86 -6.51
N ALA A 2 8.74 9.86 -6.38
CA ALA A 2 7.98 9.57 -5.15
C ALA A 2 8.42 8.21 -4.60
N PHE A 3 8.14 7.97 -3.32
CA PHE A 3 8.19 6.65 -2.73
C PHE A 3 6.79 6.02 -2.86
N GLU A 4 6.75 4.75 -3.25
CA GLU A 4 5.52 4.09 -3.68
C GLU A 4 5.25 2.84 -2.86
N ILE A 5 3.97 2.64 -2.53
CA ILE A 5 3.46 1.38 -1.99
C ILE A 5 2.36 0.90 -2.93
N PHE A 6 2.50 -0.31 -3.45
CA PHE A 6 1.46 -0.96 -4.26
C PHE A 6 0.69 -1.98 -3.44
N LEU A 7 -0.62 -2.05 -3.62
CA LEU A 7 -1.47 -3.04 -3.00
C LEU A 7 -2.00 -3.99 -4.08
N PHE A 8 -1.71 -5.28 -3.90
CA PHE A 8 -2.19 -6.36 -4.74
C PHE A 8 -2.75 -7.48 -3.87
N ARG A 9 -3.82 -8.13 -4.33
CA ARG A 9 -4.22 -9.43 -3.78
C ARG A 9 -3.54 -10.51 -4.59
N PHE A 10 -2.83 -11.40 -3.92
CA PHE A 10 -2.28 -12.60 -4.55
C PHE A 10 -3.06 -13.81 -4.10
N LYS A 11 -3.29 -14.74 -5.02
CA LYS A 11 -3.84 -16.06 -4.74
C LYS A 11 -3.24 -17.07 -5.70
N GLU A 12 -2.69 -18.16 -5.17
CA GLU A 12 -2.02 -19.18 -5.99
C GLU A 12 -0.97 -18.56 -6.95
N SER A 13 -0.20 -17.58 -6.48
CA SER A 13 0.79 -16.82 -7.27
C SER A 13 0.23 -15.96 -8.42
N HIS A 14 -1.09 -15.76 -8.49
CA HIS A 14 -1.74 -14.86 -9.44
C HIS A 14 -2.27 -13.60 -8.77
N VAL A 15 -2.28 -12.48 -9.50
CA VAL A 15 -2.94 -11.24 -9.05
C VAL A 15 -4.45 -11.39 -9.22
N GLU A 16 -5.18 -11.13 -8.14
CA GLU A 16 -6.64 -11.02 -8.12
C GLU A 16 -7.08 -9.56 -7.95
N LEU A 17 -8.31 -9.27 -8.32
CA LEU A 17 -8.93 -7.97 -8.10
C LEU A 17 -9.14 -7.72 -6.59
N LEU A 18 -8.79 -6.52 -6.14
CA LEU A 18 -9.20 -5.93 -4.88
C LEU A 18 -10.70 -5.58 -4.93
N ASN A 19 -11.38 -5.81 -3.80
CA ASN A 19 -12.77 -5.44 -3.64
C ASN A 19 -12.90 -3.90 -3.55
N ALA A 20 -13.49 -3.25 -4.56
CA ALA A 20 -13.52 -1.78 -4.58
C ALA A 20 -14.41 -1.22 -3.47
N THR A 21 -15.48 -1.91 -3.07
CA THR A 21 -16.32 -1.47 -1.94
C THR A 21 -15.52 -1.42 -0.64
N ALA A 22 -14.65 -2.41 -0.40
CA ALA A 22 -13.76 -2.42 0.75
C ALA A 22 -12.72 -1.31 0.69
N VAL A 23 -12.10 -1.09 -0.49
CA VAL A 23 -11.15 0.02 -0.73
C VAL A 23 -11.84 1.36 -0.45
N SER A 24 -12.95 1.65 -1.13
CA SER A 24 -13.69 2.91 -0.95
C SER A 24 -14.13 3.11 0.49
N GLY A 25 -14.63 2.06 1.15
CA GLY A 25 -15.02 2.14 2.56
C GLY A 25 -13.85 2.43 3.50
N VAL A 26 -12.62 2.02 3.18
CA VAL A 26 -11.42 2.43 3.92
C VAL A 26 -11.09 3.89 3.64
N LEU A 27 -11.03 4.28 2.37
CA LEU A 27 -10.71 5.65 1.96
C LEU A 27 -11.66 6.67 2.61
N GLU A 28 -12.98 6.41 2.57
CA GLU A 28 -13.99 7.24 3.22
C GLU A 28 -13.77 7.39 4.73
N ARG A 29 -13.40 6.31 5.44
CA ARG A 29 -13.09 6.38 6.89
C ARG A 29 -11.87 7.25 7.20
N HIS A 30 -10.93 7.32 6.26
CA HIS A 30 -9.77 8.20 6.33
C HIS A 30 -10.09 9.64 5.89
N GLY A 31 -11.29 9.90 5.38
CA GLY A 31 -11.71 11.21 4.87
C GLY A 31 -11.20 11.47 3.45
N ILE A 32 -10.96 10.41 2.69
CA ILE A 32 -10.49 10.46 1.31
C ILE A 32 -11.68 10.17 0.40
N GLU A 33 -12.00 11.13 -0.46
CA GLU A 33 -13.01 10.99 -1.50
C GLU A 33 -12.30 10.92 -2.86
N MET A 34 -12.39 9.76 -3.53
CA MET A 34 -11.86 9.60 -4.88
C MET A 34 -12.85 10.17 -5.90
N SER A 35 -12.37 11.07 -6.74
CA SER A 35 -13.09 11.70 -7.84
C SER A 35 -12.79 11.04 -9.19
N CYS A 36 -11.60 10.44 -9.32
CA CYS A 36 -11.18 9.73 -10.53
C CYS A 36 -10.17 8.61 -10.22
N GLU A 37 -9.57 8.02 -11.25
CA GLU A 37 -8.58 6.93 -11.11
C GLU A 37 -7.28 7.41 -10.44
N GLN A 38 -7.00 8.72 -10.42
CA GLN A 38 -5.78 9.29 -9.84
C GLN A 38 -6.09 10.60 -9.12
N ASP A 39 -5.92 10.66 -7.81
CA ASP A 39 -6.18 11.86 -7.01
C ASP A 39 -5.00 12.22 -6.09
N TYR A 40 -4.88 13.53 -5.83
CA TYR A 40 -3.98 14.09 -4.83
C TYR A 40 -4.79 14.48 -3.59
N VAL A 41 -4.44 13.93 -2.44
CA VAL A 41 -5.18 14.08 -1.19
C VAL A 41 -4.25 14.50 -0.06
N ASP A 42 -4.71 15.42 0.77
CA ASP A 42 -4.01 15.78 2.01
C ASP A 42 -4.55 14.91 3.15
N LEU A 43 -3.68 14.13 3.77
CA LEU A 43 -4.01 13.37 4.96
C LEU A 43 -4.23 14.30 6.16
N ARG A 44 -4.84 13.76 7.23
CA ARG A 44 -5.20 14.54 8.44
C ARG A 44 -4.01 15.21 9.12
N ASP A 45 -2.81 14.66 8.96
CA ASP A 45 -1.56 15.21 9.48
C ASP A 45 -0.82 16.12 8.49
N GLY A 46 -1.45 16.47 7.36
CA GLY A 46 -0.93 17.40 6.36
C GLY A 46 0.05 16.78 5.37
N LEU A 47 0.24 15.45 5.39
CA LEU A 47 1.00 14.76 4.35
C LEU A 47 0.17 14.71 3.06
N SER A 48 0.71 15.24 1.96
CA SER A 48 0.13 15.05 0.63
C SER A 48 0.48 13.66 0.08
N LEU A 49 -0.55 12.95 -0.35
CA LEU A 49 -0.52 11.60 -0.89
C LEU A 49 -1.18 11.61 -2.27
N GLU A 50 -0.54 10.96 -3.23
CA GLU A 50 -1.15 10.63 -4.51
C GLU A 50 -1.65 9.19 -4.45
N ILE A 51 -2.91 8.99 -4.81
CA ILE A 51 -3.55 7.67 -4.86
C ILE A 51 -3.91 7.40 -6.30
N THR A 52 -3.48 6.26 -6.81
CA THR A 52 -3.92 5.74 -8.11
C THR A 52 -4.65 4.44 -7.90
N THR A 53 -5.82 4.30 -8.50
CA THR A 53 -6.58 3.06 -8.55
C THR A 53 -6.71 2.65 -10.01
N SER A 54 -6.46 1.38 -10.30
CA SER A 54 -6.46 0.88 -11.67
C SER A 54 -7.01 -0.53 -11.74
N GLY A 55 -7.54 -0.92 -12.91
CA GLY A 55 -8.24 -2.19 -13.15
C GLY A 55 -9.77 -2.04 -13.23
N ILE A 56 -10.41 -2.84 -14.09
CA ILE A 56 -11.79 -2.63 -14.53
C ILE A 56 -12.61 -3.92 -14.36
N ASP A 57 -13.65 -3.90 -13.51
CA ASP A 57 -15.06 -4.19 -13.86
C ASP A 57 -15.98 -3.86 -12.65
N GLU A 58 -17.27 -3.60 -12.88
CA GLU A 58 -18.41 -3.61 -11.90
C GLU A 58 -18.17 -3.33 -10.39
N GLY A 59 -17.24 -2.44 -10.02
CA GLY A 59 -16.91 -2.18 -8.60
C GLY A 59 -15.83 -3.08 -8.00
N GLU A 60 -14.91 -3.58 -8.83
CA GLU A 60 -13.67 -4.29 -8.47
C GLU A 60 -12.46 -3.54 -9.08
N LEU A 61 -11.32 -3.56 -8.37
CA LEU A 61 -10.07 -2.87 -8.75
C LEU A 61 -8.96 -3.90 -8.90
N LEU A 62 -7.98 -3.69 -9.78
CA LEU A 62 -6.81 -4.57 -9.88
C LEU A 62 -5.70 -4.15 -8.91
N GLU A 63 -5.48 -2.85 -8.79
CA GLU A 63 -4.36 -2.31 -8.01
C GLU A 63 -4.73 -0.98 -7.35
N VAL A 64 -4.09 -0.73 -6.21
CA VAL A 64 -4.03 0.58 -5.57
C VAL A 64 -2.56 0.94 -5.40
N ALA A 65 -2.15 2.10 -5.90
CA ALA A 65 -0.81 2.64 -5.69
C ALA A 65 -0.89 3.91 -4.84
N LEU A 66 0.01 4.00 -3.87
CA LEU A 66 0.14 5.12 -2.95
C LEU A 66 1.51 5.76 -3.13
N SER A 67 1.55 6.99 -3.63
CA SER A 67 2.76 7.72 -3.97
C SER A 67 2.92 8.95 -3.09
N PHE A 68 4.03 9.03 -2.34
CA PHE A 68 4.24 10.09 -1.34
C PHE A 68 5.70 10.53 -1.24
N ARG A 69 5.92 11.69 -0.61
CA ARG A 69 7.26 12.31 -0.44
C ARG A 69 7.64 12.56 1.02
N GLY A 70 6.90 11.96 1.94
CA GLY A 70 7.14 11.99 3.38
C GLY A 70 6.31 10.89 4.03
N THR A 71 6.66 10.50 5.25
CA THR A 71 5.93 9.47 6.00
C THR A 71 5.10 10.12 7.10
N SER A 72 3.95 9.53 7.41
CA SER A 72 3.11 10.00 8.51
C SER A 72 2.31 8.85 9.11
N ASP A 73 1.86 9.01 10.36
CA ASP A 73 1.06 7.97 11.03
C ASP A 73 -0.27 7.73 10.30
N SER A 74 -0.87 8.76 9.70
CA SER A 74 -2.11 8.60 8.91
C SER A 74 -1.88 7.73 7.67
N LEU A 75 -0.73 7.86 7.01
CA LEU A 75 -0.36 7.02 5.88
C LEU A 75 -0.19 5.56 6.29
N HIS A 76 0.53 5.30 7.38
CA HIS A 76 0.76 3.93 7.86
C HIS A 76 -0.54 3.25 8.28
N GLN A 77 -1.42 3.99 8.96
CA GLN A 77 -2.75 3.50 9.31
C GLN A 77 -3.59 3.21 8.05
N LEU A 78 -3.55 4.09 7.04
CA LEU A 78 -4.27 3.89 5.78
C LEU A 78 -3.81 2.60 5.09
N VAL A 79 -2.50 2.39 4.94
CA VAL A 79 -1.93 1.17 4.34
C VAL A 79 -2.40 -0.08 5.10
N PHE A 80 -2.30 -0.06 6.43
CA PHE A 80 -2.72 -1.19 7.27
C PHE A 80 -4.21 -1.50 7.14
N ASP A 81 -5.06 -0.48 7.17
CA ASP A 81 -6.51 -0.65 7.04
C ASP A 81 -6.90 -1.18 5.65
N LEU A 82 -6.22 -0.74 4.60
CA LEU A 82 -6.42 -1.26 3.24
C LEU A 82 -6.02 -2.74 3.18
N MET A 83 -4.86 -3.12 3.73
CA MET A 83 -4.42 -4.52 3.78
C MET A 83 -5.42 -5.41 4.54
N LEU A 84 -5.97 -4.94 5.66
CA LEU A 84 -6.95 -5.68 6.43
C LEU A 84 -8.29 -5.83 5.71
N ALA A 85 -8.79 -4.74 5.11
CA ALA A 85 -10.11 -4.74 4.49
C ALA A 85 -10.15 -5.53 3.16
N THR A 86 -9.01 -5.64 2.47
CA THR A 86 -8.94 -6.21 1.12
C THR A 86 -8.17 -7.52 1.05
N GLU A 87 -7.53 -7.94 2.15
CA GLU A 87 -6.55 -9.04 2.15
C GLU A 87 -5.41 -8.78 1.16
N ALA A 88 -5.10 -7.51 0.87
CA ALA A 88 -3.99 -7.15 0.02
C ALA A 88 -2.65 -7.39 0.71
N THR A 89 -1.67 -7.73 -0.12
CA THR A 89 -0.25 -7.57 0.16
C THR A 89 0.15 -6.15 -0.23
N ALA A 90 0.73 -5.40 0.69
CA ALA A 90 1.34 -4.11 0.37
C ALA A 90 2.82 -4.31 0.02
N LEU A 91 3.22 -3.94 -1.20
CA LEU A 91 4.60 -3.99 -1.68
C LEU A 91 5.25 -2.63 -1.49
N VAL A 92 6.18 -2.54 -0.54
CA VAL A 92 6.98 -1.34 -0.29
C VAL A 92 8.14 -1.30 -1.26
N VAL A 93 8.22 -0.30 -2.15
CA VAL A 93 9.19 -0.26 -3.25
C VAL A 93 10.52 0.34 -2.79
N GLU A 94 11.40 -0.50 -2.23
CA GLU A 94 12.71 -0.10 -1.69
C GLU A 94 13.88 -0.92 -2.27
N GLY A 95 14.23 -0.69 -3.54
CA GLY A 95 15.29 -1.44 -4.23
C GLY A 95 14.88 -2.88 -4.55
N ARG A 96 14.69 -3.72 -3.51
CA ARG A 96 13.90 -4.97 -3.58
C ARG A 96 12.61 -4.74 -2.82
N SER A 97 11.46 -4.96 -3.46
CA SER A 97 10.18 -4.71 -2.81
C SER A 97 9.99 -5.62 -1.59
N THR A 98 9.54 -5.03 -0.49
CA THR A 98 9.24 -5.74 0.76
C THR A 98 7.74 -5.99 0.85
N PRO A 99 7.27 -7.25 0.80
CA PRO A 99 5.86 -7.57 0.96
C PRO A 99 5.44 -7.44 2.42
N LEU A 100 4.39 -6.68 2.68
CA LEU A 100 3.69 -6.59 3.96
C LEU A 100 2.39 -7.38 3.85
N LEU A 101 2.16 -8.26 4.82
CA LEU A 101 1.02 -9.16 4.88
C LEU A 101 0.21 -8.89 6.13
N SER A 102 -1.12 -8.89 6.05
CA SER A 102 -1.98 -8.81 7.22
C SER A 102 -2.17 -10.17 7.89
N ASN A 103 -1.88 -11.26 7.17
CA ASN A 103 -1.98 -12.63 7.65
C ASN A 103 -0.86 -13.51 7.06
N ARG A 104 -0.27 -14.36 7.91
CA ARG A 104 0.76 -15.33 7.50
C ARG A 104 0.29 -16.32 6.43
N SER A 105 -1.01 -16.59 6.31
CA SER A 105 -1.50 -17.47 5.23
C SER A 105 -1.22 -16.92 3.84
N GLN A 106 -1.14 -15.60 3.68
CA GLN A 106 -0.85 -14.94 2.41
C GLN A 106 0.57 -15.22 1.90
N GLU A 107 1.50 -15.65 2.76
CA GLU A 107 2.88 -16.00 2.35
C GLU A 107 2.88 -17.11 1.29
N ALA A 108 1.93 -18.05 1.36
CA ALA A 108 1.82 -19.16 0.40
C ALA A 108 1.31 -18.72 -0.97
N ASP A 109 0.63 -17.56 -1.05
CA ASP A 109 0.04 -17.04 -2.28
C ASP A 109 0.99 -16.11 -3.03
N LEU A 110 2.10 -15.68 -2.41
CA LEU A 110 3.08 -14.82 -3.06
C LEU A 110 3.68 -15.51 -4.30
N PRO A 111 3.89 -14.79 -5.41
CA PRO A 111 4.56 -15.34 -6.57
C PRO A 111 6.04 -15.59 -6.28
N GLU A 112 6.63 -16.54 -7.02
CA GLU A 112 8.08 -16.71 -7.05
C GLU A 112 8.73 -15.50 -7.73
N ALA A 113 9.13 -14.51 -6.93
CA ALA A 113 9.78 -13.28 -7.36
C ALA A 113 10.96 -12.93 -6.43
N ASP A 114 11.87 -12.06 -6.90
CA ASP A 114 13.00 -11.57 -6.09
C ASP A 114 12.55 -10.46 -5.12
N PHE A 115 11.63 -10.80 -4.22
CA PHE A 115 11.21 -9.94 -3.12
C PHE A 115 12.20 -10.00 -1.96
N ALA A 116 12.20 -8.96 -1.13
CA ALA A 116 12.73 -9.07 0.22
C ALA A 116 11.85 -10.02 1.05
N PRO A 117 12.33 -10.54 2.21
CA PRO A 117 11.51 -11.37 3.08
C PRO A 117 10.20 -10.67 3.45
N ALA A 118 9.08 -11.38 3.31
CA ALA A 118 7.78 -10.86 3.69
C ALA A 118 7.70 -10.59 5.19
N VAL A 119 6.96 -9.54 5.55
CA VAL A 119 6.72 -9.13 6.94
C VAL A 119 5.24 -9.24 7.22
N VAL A 120 4.88 -10.03 8.24
CA VAL A 120 3.50 -10.10 8.74
C VAL A 120 3.28 -8.96 9.72
N CYS A 121 2.40 -8.04 9.35
CA CYS A 121 2.01 -6.87 10.14
C CYS A 121 0.72 -7.17 10.89
N SER A 122 0.80 -7.11 12.22
CA SER A 122 -0.33 -7.28 13.13
C SER A 122 -0.94 -5.95 13.57
N SER A 123 -0.24 -4.85 13.32
CA SER A 123 -0.69 -3.49 13.59
C SER A 123 -0.13 -2.48 12.58
N TRP A 124 -0.65 -1.25 12.62
CA TRP A 124 -0.14 -0.17 11.78
C TRP A 124 1.29 0.25 12.18
N GLU A 125 1.72 0.02 13.42
CA GLU A 125 3.10 0.26 13.88
C GLU A 125 4.11 -0.69 13.21
N ASP A 126 3.70 -1.93 12.91
CA ASP A 126 4.52 -2.85 12.12
C ASP A 126 4.73 -2.32 10.70
N VAL A 127 3.65 -1.82 10.07
CA VAL A 127 3.70 -1.17 8.75
C VAL A 127 4.62 0.05 8.79
N ARG A 128 4.44 0.93 9.79
CA ARG A 128 5.26 2.12 10.00
C ARG A 128 6.75 1.78 10.02
N THR A 129 7.14 0.75 10.77
CA THR A 129 8.55 0.37 10.92
C THR A 129 9.19 0.04 9.56
N VAL A 130 8.49 -0.74 8.73
CA VAL A 130 9.01 -1.13 7.41
C VAL A 130 8.97 0.04 6.42
N VAL A 131 7.87 0.79 6.39
CA VAL A 131 7.70 1.92 5.47
C VAL A 131 8.71 3.04 5.77
N GLU A 132 8.93 3.40 7.04
CA GLU A 132 9.94 4.41 7.40
C GLU A 132 11.36 3.95 7.04
N GLN A 133 11.67 2.67 7.21
CA GLN A 133 12.96 2.12 6.81
C GLN A 133 13.15 2.17 5.29
N GLY A 134 12.15 1.77 4.53
CA GLY A 134 12.18 1.81 3.06
C GLY A 134 12.24 3.23 2.53
N PHE A 135 11.45 4.14 3.10
CA PHE A 135 11.48 5.55 2.78
C PHE A 135 12.86 6.16 3.02
N ARG A 136 13.52 5.84 4.14
CA ARG A 136 14.89 6.33 4.42
C ARG A 136 15.90 5.86 3.37
N LYS A 137 15.88 4.57 3.01
CA LYS A 137 16.79 4.04 1.96
C LYS A 137 16.54 4.71 0.61
N TRP A 138 15.27 4.91 0.27
CA TRP A 138 14.87 5.61 -0.93
C TRP A 138 15.34 7.07 -0.91
N ALA A 139 15.12 7.80 0.20
CA ALA A 139 15.50 9.19 0.39
C ALA A 139 17.03 9.37 0.26
N GLU A 140 17.81 8.49 0.87
CA GLU A 140 19.27 8.41 0.72
C GLU A 140 19.67 8.18 -0.74
N TRP A 141 18.99 7.28 -1.46
CA TRP A 141 19.27 7.00 -2.86
C TRP A 141 18.98 8.19 -3.79
N VAL A 142 17.91 8.94 -3.53
CA VAL A 142 17.54 10.12 -4.34
C VAL A 142 18.22 11.42 -3.91
N GLY A 143 18.94 11.42 -2.79
CA GLY A 143 19.63 12.60 -2.25
C GLY A 143 18.68 13.63 -1.65
N ILE A 144 17.60 13.18 -1.02
CA ILE A 144 16.70 14.04 -0.22
C ILE A 144 17.06 13.81 1.25
N GLU A 145 17.61 14.83 1.91
CA GLU A 145 17.92 14.86 3.36
C GLU A 145 16.70 15.25 4.19
#